data_AF-A0A0Q0WW46-F1
#
_entry.id   AF-A0A0Q0WW46-F1
#
_cell.length_a   1.000
_cell.length_b   1.000
_cell.length_c   1.000
_cell.angle_alpha   90.00
_cell.angle_beta   90.00
_cell.angle_gamma   90.00
#
_symmetry.space_group_name_H-M   'P 1'
#
loop_
_entity.id
_entity.type
_entity.pdbx_description
1 polymer ?
#
loop_
_entity_poly.entity_id
_entity_poly.type
_entity_poly.pdbx_seq_one_letter_code
_entity_poly.pdbx_strand_id
1 'polypeptide(L)'
;MKAWRVMLLAVSFLMLNGCLVTFSEAPVVAQPAPKQLLGQWTSKDAWGQARTLNIRAVDKTRYEAVVHPKGQPKARDRYTFIVARHGSRWYASAKLPAKLGGDYTLNGFEVNDSGELVVYDLDLDQIKQAMGQSALSGEQVETPEGPGVQIKSPSATVFAYLDDPANSDVFVEVARYQRAIK
;
A
#
# COMPACT_ATOMS: atom_id res chain seq x y z
N MET A 1 3.12 -16.41 -31.34
CA MET A 1 2.53 -16.64 -29.99
C MET A 1 3.49 -16.52 -28.80
N LYS A 2 4.84 -16.54 -28.97
CA LYS A 2 5.79 -16.41 -27.84
C LYS A 2 6.23 -14.96 -27.54
N ALA A 3 6.34 -14.09 -28.56
CA ALA A 3 6.77 -12.69 -28.37
C ALA A 3 5.75 -11.84 -27.58
N TRP A 4 4.46 -12.01 -27.83
CA TRP A 4 3.39 -11.30 -27.10
C TRP A 4 3.38 -11.60 -25.60
N ARG A 5 3.65 -12.87 -25.22
CA ARG A 5 3.73 -13.28 -23.81
C ARG A 5 4.97 -12.70 -23.13
N VAL A 6 6.09 -12.60 -23.85
CA VAL A 6 7.33 -11.98 -23.33
C VAL A 6 7.16 -10.47 -23.19
N MET A 7 6.47 -9.81 -24.12
CA MET A 7 6.11 -8.39 -24.03
C MET A 7 5.16 -8.11 -22.86
N LEU A 8 4.12 -8.93 -22.66
CA LEU A 8 3.24 -8.83 -21.50
C LEU A 8 3.99 -9.10 -20.18
N LEU A 9 4.92 -10.05 -20.15
CA LEU A 9 5.79 -10.33 -18.99
C LEU A 9 6.75 -9.19 -18.70
N ALA A 10 7.33 -8.56 -19.72
CA ALA A 10 8.22 -7.41 -19.56
C ALA A 10 7.46 -6.14 -19.13
N VAL A 11 6.27 -5.88 -19.70
CA VAL A 11 5.39 -4.78 -19.29
C VAL A 11 4.86 -5.01 -17.88
N SER A 12 4.50 -6.23 -17.50
CA SER A 12 4.13 -6.53 -16.12
C SER A 12 5.33 -6.44 -15.17
N PHE A 13 6.55 -6.82 -15.57
CA PHE A 13 7.74 -6.60 -14.73
C PHE A 13 8.10 -5.12 -14.55
N LEU A 14 7.88 -4.28 -15.57
CA LEU A 14 8.01 -2.82 -15.47
C LEU A 14 6.95 -2.21 -14.53
N MET A 15 5.76 -2.81 -14.45
CA MET A 15 4.67 -2.41 -13.56
C MET A 15 4.74 -3.05 -12.15
N LEU A 16 5.63 -4.03 -11.94
CA LEU A 16 5.82 -4.77 -10.68
C LEU A 16 7.08 -4.33 -9.91
N ASN A 17 7.84 -3.41 -10.48
CA ASN A 17 8.85 -2.62 -9.81
C ASN A 17 8.11 -1.48 -9.11
N GLY A 18 7.91 -1.61 -7.79
CA GLY A 18 7.09 -0.72 -6.97
C GLY A 18 7.53 0.74 -7.09
N CYS A 19 6.83 1.46 -7.97
CA CYS A 19 6.84 2.91 -8.04
C CYS A 19 6.31 3.46 -6.70
N LEU A 20 7.22 3.76 -5.79
CA LEU A 20 6.89 3.92 -4.38
C LEU A 20 6.71 5.39 -4.01
N VAL A 21 5.60 5.70 -3.35
CA VAL A 21 5.37 7.00 -2.69
C VAL A 21 5.74 6.85 -1.22
N THR A 22 6.79 7.53 -0.79
CA THR A 22 7.31 7.46 0.58
C THR A 22 7.24 8.78 1.34
N PHE A 23 7.35 8.68 2.66
CA PHE A 23 7.36 9.79 3.60
C PHE A 23 8.51 9.61 4.58
N SER A 24 9.25 10.68 4.89
CA SER A 24 10.37 10.59 5.84
C SER A 24 9.92 10.26 7.27
N GLU A 25 8.65 10.53 7.59
CA GLU A 25 7.98 10.13 8.83
C GLU A 25 6.58 9.59 8.52
N ALA A 26 5.96 8.86 9.46
CA ALA A 26 4.62 8.33 9.25
C ALA A 26 3.63 9.50 9.08
N PRO A 27 2.91 9.60 7.94
CA PRO A 27 2.04 10.74 7.70
C PRO A 27 0.78 10.71 8.58
N VAL A 28 0.44 9.56 9.17
CA VAL A 28 -0.72 9.36 10.05
C VAL A 28 -0.34 9.28 11.53
N VAL A 29 -1.25 9.72 12.39
CA VAL A 29 -1.18 9.46 13.84
C VAL A 29 -1.95 8.18 14.16
N ALA A 30 -1.33 7.25 14.88
CA ALA A 30 -1.89 5.94 15.14
C ALA A 30 -3.24 6.00 15.89
N GLN A 31 -4.23 5.27 15.39
CA GLN A 31 -5.56 5.12 15.95
C GLN A 31 -5.93 3.62 16.06
N PRO A 32 -6.89 3.25 16.93
CA PRO A 32 -7.42 1.90 16.96
C PRO A 32 -8.09 1.54 15.61
N ALA A 33 -7.62 0.47 14.99
CA ALA A 33 -8.19 -0.10 13.78
C ALA A 33 -9.61 -0.65 14.00
N PRO A 34 -10.43 -0.74 12.94
CA PRO A 34 -11.68 -1.49 12.98
C PRO A 34 -11.39 -2.96 13.29
N LYS A 35 -12.17 -3.57 14.19
CA LYS A 35 -11.98 -4.97 14.63
C LYS A 35 -11.98 -5.95 13.45
N GLN A 36 -12.73 -5.61 12.40
CA GLN A 36 -12.88 -6.41 11.19
C GLN A 36 -11.56 -6.57 10.43
N LEU A 37 -10.61 -5.63 10.57
CA LEU A 37 -9.29 -5.71 9.92
C LEU A 37 -8.48 -6.92 10.40
N LEU A 38 -8.69 -7.35 11.64
CA LEU A 38 -7.92 -8.43 12.25
C LEU A 38 -8.37 -9.81 11.75
N GLY A 39 -7.38 -10.68 11.54
CA GLY A 39 -7.59 -12.07 11.16
C GLY A 39 -6.81 -12.48 9.93
N GLN A 40 -7.25 -13.63 9.38
CA GLN A 40 -6.66 -14.23 8.20
C GLN A 40 -7.44 -13.85 6.94
N TRP A 41 -6.68 -13.48 5.93
CA TRP A 41 -7.12 -12.96 4.66
C TRP A 41 -6.48 -13.78 3.54
N THR A 42 -7.25 -14.07 2.51
CA THR A 42 -6.80 -14.84 1.35
C THR A 42 -7.16 -14.14 0.06
N SER A 43 -6.28 -14.20 -0.92
CA SER A 43 -6.49 -13.64 -2.25
C SER A 43 -5.86 -14.57 -3.30
N LYS A 44 -6.15 -14.31 -4.56
CA LYS A 44 -5.45 -14.92 -5.70
C LYS A 44 -4.81 -13.80 -6.49
N ASP A 45 -3.55 -13.99 -6.87
CA ASP A 45 -2.89 -13.05 -7.76
C ASP A 45 -3.32 -13.20 -9.22
N ALA A 46 -2.76 -12.37 -10.10
CA ALA A 46 -3.05 -12.38 -11.54
C ALA A 46 -2.77 -13.73 -12.23
N TRP A 47 -2.01 -14.62 -11.59
CA TRP A 47 -1.73 -15.98 -12.07
C TRP A 47 -2.52 -17.05 -11.33
N GLY A 48 -3.52 -16.67 -10.53
CA GLY A 48 -4.37 -17.57 -9.75
C GLY A 48 -3.70 -18.16 -8.52
N GLN A 49 -2.51 -17.69 -8.13
CA GLN A 49 -1.78 -18.24 -6.98
C GLN A 49 -2.32 -17.66 -5.68
N ALA A 50 -2.52 -18.54 -4.69
CA ALA A 50 -3.02 -18.14 -3.39
C ALA A 50 -2.01 -17.23 -2.66
N ARG A 51 -2.51 -16.09 -2.17
CA ARG A 51 -1.82 -15.19 -1.26
C ARG A 51 -2.54 -15.21 0.07
N THR A 52 -1.78 -15.33 1.15
CA THR A 52 -2.32 -15.29 2.51
C THR A 52 -1.72 -14.12 3.26
N LEU A 53 -2.57 -13.37 3.95
CA LEU A 53 -2.22 -12.25 4.79
C LEU A 53 -2.84 -12.51 6.17
N ASN A 54 -2.03 -12.41 7.23
CA ASN A 54 -2.53 -12.48 8.60
C ASN A 54 -2.24 -11.16 9.30
N ILE A 55 -3.29 -10.48 9.77
CA ILE A 55 -3.18 -9.23 10.51
C ILE A 55 -3.53 -9.48 11.97
N ARG A 56 -2.60 -9.13 12.86
CA ARG A 56 -2.79 -9.23 14.31
C ARG A 56 -2.45 -7.92 15.01
N ALA A 57 -3.14 -7.65 16.11
CA ALA A 57 -2.78 -6.54 17.00
C ALA A 57 -1.49 -6.87 17.75
N VAL A 58 -0.56 -5.92 17.77
CA VAL A 58 0.63 -5.94 18.63
C VAL A 58 0.30 -5.23 19.95
N ASP A 59 -0.36 -4.09 19.85
CA ASP A 59 -0.91 -3.33 20.97
C ASP A 59 -2.24 -2.65 20.56
N LYS A 60 -2.67 -1.61 21.29
CA LYS A 60 -3.93 -0.90 21.02
C LYS A 60 -3.98 -0.18 19.67
N THR A 61 -2.84 0.18 19.11
CA THR A 61 -2.73 1.06 17.93
C THR A 61 -1.70 0.58 16.89
N ARG A 62 -0.93 -0.47 17.19
CA ARG A 62 0.05 -1.09 16.30
C ARG A 62 -0.37 -2.50 15.92
N TYR A 63 -0.12 -2.83 14.65
CA TYR A 63 -0.53 -4.07 14.03
C TYR A 63 0.65 -4.71 13.30
N GLU A 64 0.62 -6.02 13.17
CA GLU A 64 1.59 -6.77 12.39
C GLU A 64 0.86 -7.51 11.26
N ALA A 65 1.32 -7.27 10.03
CA ALA A 65 0.95 -8.04 8.86
C ALA A 65 2.01 -9.10 8.60
N VAL A 66 1.60 -10.36 8.55
CA VAL A 66 2.45 -11.48 8.14
C VAL A 66 2.05 -11.88 6.73
N VAL A 67 2.96 -11.67 5.79
CA VAL A 67 2.81 -12.04 4.38
C VAL A 67 3.66 -13.28 4.11
N HIS A 68 3.09 -14.21 3.36
CA HIS A 68 3.80 -15.40 2.90
C HIS A 68 4.26 -15.20 1.45
N PRO A 69 5.57 -15.00 1.20
CA PRO A 69 6.08 -14.73 -0.13
C PRO A 69 5.93 -15.95 -1.07
N LYS A 70 5.75 -15.66 -2.35
CA LYS A 70 5.60 -16.65 -3.41
C LYS A 70 6.76 -17.65 -3.42
N GLY A 71 6.44 -18.95 -3.42
CA GLY A 71 7.43 -20.04 -3.51
C GLY A 71 8.27 -20.25 -2.26
N GLN A 72 8.07 -19.47 -1.19
CA GLN A 72 8.82 -19.57 0.06
C GLN A 72 7.86 -19.71 1.24
N PRO A 73 7.18 -20.86 1.41
CA PRO A 73 6.19 -21.06 2.48
C PRO A 73 6.79 -20.91 3.90
N LYS A 74 8.11 -21.03 4.04
CA LYS A 74 8.85 -20.80 5.29
C LYS A 74 9.25 -19.34 5.51
N ALA A 75 9.33 -18.52 4.46
CA ALA A 75 9.57 -17.09 4.59
C ALA A 75 8.29 -16.41 5.09
N ARG A 76 8.45 -15.52 6.06
CA ARG A 76 7.37 -14.73 6.63
C ARG A 76 7.88 -13.30 6.71
N ASP A 77 7.50 -12.48 5.74
CA ASP A 77 7.77 -11.07 5.85
C ASP A 77 6.77 -10.50 6.84
N ARG A 78 7.31 -9.84 7.86
CA ARG A 78 6.52 -9.23 8.93
C ARG A 78 6.67 -7.73 8.83
N TYR A 79 5.54 -7.05 8.72
CA TYR A 79 5.48 -5.61 8.64
C TYR A 79 4.68 -5.08 9.80
N THR A 80 5.30 -4.23 10.61
CA THR A 80 4.60 -3.49 11.66
C THR A 80 4.06 -2.20 11.06
N PHE A 81 2.77 -1.94 11.26
CA PHE A 81 2.11 -0.75 10.74
C PHE A 81 1.16 -0.15 11.77
N ILE A 82 0.84 1.11 11.55
CA ILE A 82 -0.19 1.86 12.28
C ILE A 82 -1.30 2.21 11.30
N VAL A 83 -2.49 2.51 11.82
CA VAL A 83 -3.60 2.97 10.99
C VAL A 83 -4.22 4.25 11.51
N ALA A 84 -4.88 4.99 10.64
CA ALA A 84 -5.73 6.11 11.00
C ALA A 84 -6.89 6.22 10.02
N ARG A 85 -8.02 6.78 10.47
CA ARG A 85 -9.08 7.16 9.58
C ARG A 85 -8.94 8.64 9.21
N HIS A 86 -9.07 8.94 7.92
CA HIS A 86 -9.14 10.30 7.43
C HIS A 86 -10.23 10.35 6.34
N GLY A 87 -11.14 11.32 6.44
CA GLY A 87 -12.34 11.35 5.61
C GLY A 87 -13.14 10.04 5.67
N SER A 88 -13.45 9.47 4.50
CA SER A 88 -14.18 8.20 4.39
C SER A 88 -13.29 6.97 4.47
N ARG A 89 -11.96 7.11 4.28
CA ARG A 89 -11.03 5.99 4.06
C ARG A 89 -10.16 5.72 5.28
N TRP A 90 -9.77 4.45 5.45
CA TRP A 90 -8.73 4.10 6.39
C TRP A 90 -7.38 4.09 5.70
N TYR A 91 -6.35 4.50 6.42
CA TYR A 91 -4.98 4.55 5.94
C TYR A 91 -4.10 3.69 6.84
N ALA A 92 -3.19 2.94 6.24
CA ALA A 92 -2.14 2.20 6.90
C ALA A 92 -0.78 2.80 6.54
N SER A 93 0.10 2.92 7.53
CA SER A 93 1.48 3.36 7.33
C SER A 93 2.44 2.40 8.02
N ALA A 94 3.43 1.93 7.27
CA ALA A 94 4.46 1.02 7.76
C ALA A 94 5.84 1.63 7.51
N LYS A 95 6.78 1.37 8.41
CA LYS A 95 8.18 1.69 8.17
C LYS A 95 8.80 0.63 7.27
N LEU A 96 9.44 1.04 6.20
CA LEU A 96 10.15 0.16 5.30
C LEU A 96 11.45 -0.35 5.92
N PRO A 97 11.88 -1.57 5.58
CA PRO A 97 13.23 -2.03 5.89
C PRO A 97 14.29 -1.06 5.38
N ALA A 98 15.41 -0.90 6.10
CA ALA A 98 16.50 0.01 5.70
C ALA A 98 17.03 -0.28 4.28
N LYS A 99 17.03 -1.56 3.87
CA LYS A 99 17.39 -1.99 2.51
C LYS A 99 16.48 -1.42 1.40
N LEU A 100 15.30 -0.89 1.75
CA LEU A 100 14.33 -0.25 0.86
C LEU A 100 14.20 1.26 1.12
N GLY A 101 15.16 1.88 1.82
CA GLY A 101 15.19 3.33 2.09
C GLY A 101 14.77 3.73 3.49
N GLY A 102 14.14 2.85 4.27
CA GLY A 102 13.83 3.11 5.69
C GLY A 102 12.72 4.14 5.96
N ASP A 103 12.14 4.69 4.91
CA ASP A 103 11.01 5.63 4.95
C ASP A 103 9.68 4.94 5.30
N TYR A 104 8.60 5.71 5.32
CA TYR A 104 7.25 5.24 5.60
C TYR A 104 6.41 5.17 4.33
N THR A 105 5.56 4.16 4.23
CA THR A 105 4.53 4.07 3.20
C THR A 105 3.20 4.67 3.68
N LEU A 106 2.30 4.92 2.73
CA LEU A 106 0.90 5.23 3.01
C LEU A 106 0.02 4.46 2.03
N ASN A 107 -0.81 3.57 2.56
CA ASN A 107 -1.75 2.79 1.76
C ASN A 107 -3.17 3.02 2.25
N GLY A 108 -4.10 3.21 1.33
CA GLY A 108 -5.52 3.21 1.64
C GLY A 108 -6.01 1.79 1.85
N PHE A 109 -7.00 1.60 2.72
CA PHE A 109 -7.72 0.33 2.80
C PHE A 109 -9.16 0.54 3.25
N GLU A 110 -9.98 -0.48 2.99
CA GLU A 110 -11.30 -0.61 3.56
C GLU A 110 -11.63 -2.08 3.81
N VAL A 111 -12.49 -2.33 4.80
CA VAL A 111 -13.21 -3.60 4.90
C VAL A 111 -14.64 -3.32 4.47
N ASN A 112 -15.01 -3.79 3.28
CA ASN A 112 -16.30 -3.47 2.68
C ASN A 112 -17.45 -4.29 3.30
N ASP A 113 -18.69 -3.98 2.93
CA ASP A 113 -19.89 -4.63 3.45
C ASP A 113 -19.97 -6.13 3.13
N SER A 114 -19.28 -6.57 2.07
CA SER A 114 -19.13 -7.98 1.72
C SER A 114 -18.10 -8.72 2.59
N GLY A 115 -17.44 -8.02 3.52
CA GLY A 115 -16.40 -8.57 4.39
C GLY A 115 -15.07 -8.81 3.67
N GLU A 116 -14.83 -8.12 2.55
CA GLU A 116 -13.56 -8.15 1.84
C GLU A 116 -12.65 -7.02 2.33
N LEU A 117 -11.35 -7.30 2.39
CA LEU A 117 -10.32 -6.29 2.61
C LEU A 117 -9.80 -5.83 1.25
N VAL A 118 -10.01 -4.56 0.92
CA VAL A 118 -9.47 -3.94 -0.28
C VAL A 118 -8.33 -3.01 0.13
N VAL A 119 -7.20 -3.13 -0.57
CA VAL A 119 -5.99 -2.33 -0.33
C VAL A 119 -5.72 -1.51 -1.57
N TYR A 120 -5.49 -0.22 -1.35
CA TYR A 120 -5.21 0.78 -2.35
C TYR A 120 -3.80 1.33 -2.14
N ASP A 121 -3.07 1.48 -3.23
CA ASP A 121 -1.81 2.22 -3.26
C ASP A 121 -2.02 3.59 -3.91
N LEU A 122 -1.05 4.48 -3.73
CA LEU A 122 -1.05 5.79 -4.39
C LEU A 122 -0.42 5.67 -5.77
N ASP A 123 -1.13 6.14 -6.79
CA ASP A 123 -0.62 6.18 -8.15
C ASP A 123 0.56 7.17 -8.24
N LEU A 124 1.75 6.65 -8.58
CA LEU A 124 2.96 7.46 -8.62
C LEU A 124 2.88 8.58 -9.67
N ASP A 125 2.28 8.32 -10.82
CA ASP A 125 2.22 9.30 -11.91
C ASP A 125 1.25 10.43 -11.57
N GLN A 126 0.10 10.11 -10.94
CA GLN A 126 -0.81 11.11 -10.39
C GLN A 126 -0.14 11.94 -9.28
N ILE A 127 0.64 11.31 -8.39
CA ILE A 127 1.39 12.03 -7.36
C ILE A 127 2.47 12.93 -7.98
N LYS A 128 3.20 12.48 -8.99
CA LYS A 128 4.16 13.31 -9.73
C LYS A 128 3.47 14.49 -10.42
N GLN A 129 2.29 14.26 -10.99
CA GLN A 129 1.49 15.31 -11.59
C GLN A 129 1.04 16.34 -10.54
N ALA A 130 0.55 15.90 -9.38
CA ALA A 130 0.21 16.77 -8.26
C ALA A 130 1.41 17.61 -7.80
N MET A 131 2.61 17.03 -7.82
CA MET A 131 3.85 17.77 -7.56
C MET A 131 4.17 18.79 -8.65
N GLY A 132 4.02 18.43 -9.92
CA GLY A 132 4.20 19.35 -11.05
C GLY A 132 3.22 20.52 -11.02
N GLN A 133 2.03 20.31 -10.46
CA GLN A 133 1.01 21.34 -10.26
C GLN A 133 1.16 22.10 -8.92
N SER A 134 2.19 21.82 -8.13
CA SER A 134 2.42 22.39 -6.80
C SER A 134 1.30 22.13 -5.78
N ALA A 135 0.44 21.14 -6.02
CA ALA A 135 -0.56 20.68 -5.05
C ALA A 135 0.09 19.88 -3.92
N LEU A 136 1.19 19.18 -4.24
CA LEU A 136 2.06 18.50 -3.29
C LEU A 136 3.51 18.94 -3.53
N SER A 137 4.31 18.93 -2.47
CA SER A 137 5.77 19.08 -2.51
C SER A 137 6.46 17.75 -2.18
N GLY A 138 7.55 17.47 -2.89
CA GLY A 138 8.35 16.26 -2.73
C GLY A 138 9.56 16.26 -3.65
N GLU A 139 10.28 15.14 -3.67
CA GLU A 139 11.41 14.91 -4.57
C GLU A 139 11.32 13.53 -5.21
N GLN A 140 11.79 13.39 -6.45
CA GLN A 140 11.95 12.08 -7.08
C GLN A 140 13.17 11.39 -6.49
N VAL A 141 13.02 10.10 -6.17
CA VAL A 141 14.07 9.29 -5.56
C VAL A 141 14.22 7.98 -6.32
N GLU A 142 15.44 7.48 -6.44
CA GLU A 142 15.66 6.13 -6.97
C GLU A 142 15.57 5.14 -5.82
N THR A 143 14.66 4.16 -5.90
CA THR A 143 14.53 3.10 -4.90
C THR A 143 15.04 1.77 -5.46
N PRO A 144 15.36 0.78 -4.61
CA PRO A 144 15.70 -0.57 -5.08
C PRO A 144 14.59 -1.23 -5.90
N GLU A 145 13.35 -0.77 -5.75
CA GLU A 145 12.19 -1.25 -6.50
C GLU A 145 11.90 -0.39 -7.75
N GLY A 146 12.69 0.66 -8.02
CA GLY A 146 12.53 1.55 -9.17
C GLY A 146 12.34 3.03 -8.78
N PRO A 147 12.05 3.91 -9.74
CA PRO A 147 11.81 5.32 -9.48
C PRO A 147 10.61 5.52 -8.54
N GLY A 148 10.78 6.36 -7.52
CA GLY A 148 9.76 6.70 -6.54
C GLY A 148 9.71 8.20 -6.29
N VAL A 149 8.87 8.58 -5.34
CA VAL A 149 8.74 9.96 -4.85
C VAL A 149 8.79 9.94 -3.33
N GLN A 150 9.58 10.83 -2.76
CA GLN A 150 9.54 11.13 -1.33
C GLN A 150 8.75 12.44 -1.11
N ILE A 151 7.58 12.33 -0.49
CA ILE A 151 6.72 13.48 -0.17
C ILE A 151 7.30 14.26 1.00
N LYS A 152 7.37 15.58 0.84
CA LYS A 152 7.82 16.55 1.86
C LYS A 152 6.68 17.45 2.35
N SER A 153 5.49 17.30 1.78
CA SER A 153 4.31 18.03 2.19
C SER A 153 3.93 17.68 3.63
N PRO A 154 3.45 18.66 4.43
CA PRO A 154 2.87 18.37 5.74
C PRO A 154 1.70 17.40 5.61
N SER A 155 1.50 16.53 6.61
CA SER A 155 0.40 15.55 6.60
C SER A 155 -0.97 16.17 6.32
N ALA A 156 -1.26 17.34 6.89
CA ALA A 156 -2.51 18.05 6.66
C ALA A 156 -2.73 18.39 5.17
N THR A 157 -1.68 18.81 4.47
CA THR A 157 -1.74 19.09 3.02
C THR A 157 -1.92 17.81 2.22
N VAL A 158 -1.19 16.75 2.59
CA VAL A 158 -1.33 15.42 1.95
C VAL A 158 -2.77 14.94 2.04
N PHE A 159 -3.35 14.94 3.23
CA PHE A 159 -4.71 14.45 3.40
C PHE A 159 -5.78 15.38 2.82
N ALA A 160 -5.56 16.69 2.82
CA ALA A 160 -6.46 17.61 2.11
C ALA A 160 -6.52 17.29 0.61
N TYR A 161 -5.37 16.95 -0.01
CA TYR A 161 -5.32 16.49 -1.39
C TYR A 161 -6.00 15.13 -1.58
N LEU A 162 -5.68 14.15 -0.75
CA LEU A 162 -6.19 12.77 -0.86
C LEU A 162 -7.69 12.65 -0.57
N ASP A 163 -8.26 13.54 0.23
CA ASP A 163 -9.68 13.54 0.57
C ASP A 163 -10.55 14.33 -0.42
N ASP A 164 -9.94 15.12 -1.30
CA ASP A 164 -10.67 15.81 -2.36
C ASP A 164 -11.22 14.80 -3.37
N PRO A 165 -12.55 14.73 -3.57
CA PRO A 165 -13.16 13.83 -4.56
C PRO A 165 -12.62 14.01 -5.98
N ALA A 166 -12.09 15.20 -6.33
CA ALA A 166 -11.46 15.43 -7.63
C ALA A 166 -10.18 14.59 -7.83
N ASN A 167 -9.56 14.11 -6.76
CA ASN A 167 -8.33 13.33 -6.78
C ASN A 167 -8.59 11.84 -6.49
N SER A 168 -9.84 11.36 -6.59
CA SER A 168 -10.19 9.96 -6.26
C SER A 168 -9.38 8.93 -7.05
N ASP A 169 -8.98 9.28 -8.28
CA ASP A 169 -8.23 8.43 -9.20
C ASP A 169 -6.76 8.22 -8.77
N VAL A 170 -6.28 8.93 -7.74
CA VAL A 170 -4.95 8.67 -7.15
C VAL A 170 -4.88 7.31 -6.46
N PHE A 171 -6.02 6.71 -6.10
CA PHE A 171 -6.08 5.43 -5.41
C PHE A 171 -6.24 4.28 -6.40
N VAL A 172 -5.22 3.42 -6.47
CA VAL A 172 -5.23 2.23 -7.33
C VAL A 172 -5.39 0.99 -6.46
N GLU A 173 -6.41 0.17 -6.76
CA GLU A 173 -6.57 -1.13 -6.08
C GLU A 173 -5.39 -2.04 -6.43
N VAL A 174 -4.60 -2.41 -5.42
CA VAL A 174 -3.44 -3.30 -5.58
C VAL A 174 -3.69 -4.71 -5.06
N ALA A 175 -4.67 -4.86 -4.16
CA ALA A 175 -5.08 -6.16 -3.68
C ALA A 175 -6.50 -6.16 -3.12
N ARG A 176 -7.19 -7.27 -3.35
CA ARG A 176 -8.47 -7.60 -2.73
C ARG A 176 -8.39 -8.97 -2.08
N TYR A 177 -8.72 -9.04 -0.81
CA TYR A 177 -8.70 -10.25 -0.01
C TYR A 177 -10.10 -10.59 0.50
N GLN A 178 -10.40 -11.88 0.48
CA GLN A 178 -11.54 -12.45 1.17
C GLN A 178 -11.10 -12.99 2.52
N ARG A 179 -12.02 -12.98 3.48
CA ARG A 179 -11.78 -13.59 4.78
C ARG A 179 -11.48 -15.08 4.59
N ALA A 180 -10.43 -15.58 5.24
CA ALA A 180 -10.14 -17.01 5.22
C ALA A 180 -11.34 -17.74 5.84
N ILE A 181 -12.05 -18.53 5.03
CA ILE A 181 -13.09 -19.42 5.53
C ILE A 181 -12.37 -20.50 6.34
N LYS A 182 -12.80 -20.68 7.59
CA LYS A 182 -12.30 -21.75 8.46
C LYS A 182 -12.69 -23.12 7.93
#